data_AF-A0A352PPS2-F1
#
_entry.id   AF-A0A352PPS2-F1
#
_cell.length_a   1.000
_cell.length_b   1.000
_cell.length_c   1.000
_cell.angle_alpha   90.00
_cell.angle_beta   90.00
_cell.angle_gamma   90.00
#
_symmetry.space_group_name_H-M   'P 1'
#
loop_
_entity.id
_entity.type
_entity.pdbx_description
1 polymer ?
#
loop_
_entity_poly.entity_id
_entity_poly.type
_entity_poly.pdbx_seq_one_letter_code
_entity_poly.pdbx_strand_id
1 'polypeptide(L)'
;IRFEDKKGQEEIYIHAEKDKTVAVSNNRTVTVHNDDTLTVEKGNRKTTVKEKDDTHEVTLGNMQVSVPVGSYTLDAKSVSIDGQIGVKITCGGSSIELLPAMITITSPLVKINC
;
A
#
# COMPACT_ATOMS: atom_id res chain seq x y z
N ILE A 1 12.17 -7.56 27.02
CA ILE A 1 10.72 -7.29 26.93
C ILE A 1 10.32 -6.50 28.16
N ARG A 2 9.43 -5.51 28.02
CA ARG A 2 8.90 -4.69 29.13
C ARG A 2 7.38 -4.71 29.08
N PHE A 3 6.76 -4.75 30.26
CA PHE A 3 5.33 -4.59 30.47
C PHE A 3 5.12 -3.44 31.46
N GLU A 4 4.30 -2.47 31.09
CA GLU A 4 3.90 -1.31 31.90
C GLU A 4 2.38 -1.34 32.10
N ASP A 5 1.92 -1.28 33.34
CA ASP A 5 0.49 -1.36 33.71
C ASP A 5 -0.04 -0.07 34.34
N LYS A 6 0.79 0.97 34.45
CA LYS A 6 0.38 2.27 34.94
C LYS A 6 -0.72 2.84 34.05
N LYS A 7 -1.87 3.11 34.68
CA LYS A 7 -3.07 3.66 34.03
C LYS A 7 -2.74 4.86 33.12
N GLY A 8 -3.11 4.74 31.85
CA GLY A 8 -2.91 5.77 30.81
C GLY A 8 -1.49 5.83 30.22
N GLN A 9 -0.60 4.90 30.61
CA GLN A 9 0.77 4.75 30.11
C GLN A 9 1.09 3.28 29.82
N GLU A 10 0.05 2.45 29.66
CA GLU A 10 0.17 1.01 29.46
C GLU A 10 0.96 0.70 28.18
N GLU A 11 1.94 -0.20 28.29
CA GLU A 11 2.82 -0.51 27.17
C GLU A 11 3.34 -1.95 27.23
N ILE A 12 3.49 -2.56 26.07
CA ILE A 12 4.33 -3.74 25.87
C ILE A 12 5.45 -3.36 24.89
N TYR A 13 6.70 -3.42 25.33
CA TYR A 13 7.87 -3.10 24.51
C TYR A 13 8.78 -4.32 24.29
N ILE A 14 9.08 -4.60 23.01
CA ILE A 14 9.93 -5.71 22.59
C ILE A 14 11.08 -5.15 21.74
N HIS A 15 12.26 -5.05 22.35
CA HIS A 15 13.52 -4.75 21.65
C HIS A 15 14.27 -6.04 21.33
N ALA A 16 14.71 -6.19 20.08
CA ALA A 16 15.61 -7.26 19.65
C ALA A 16 16.85 -6.61 19.03
N GLU A 17 18.03 -6.86 19.59
CA GLU A 17 19.28 -6.20 19.19
C GLU A 17 19.78 -6.63 17.80
N LYS A 18 19.42 -7.84 17.37
CA LYS A 18 19.88 -8.41 16.10
C LYS A 18 18.72 -8.93 15.27
N ASP A 19 18.19 -10.10 15.64
CA ASP A 19 17.15 -10.79 14.87
C ASP A 19 15.90 -11.01 15.73
N LYS A 20 14.72 -10.79 15.13
CA LYS A 20 13.42 -11.18 15.71
C LYS A 20 12.71 -12.10 14.72
N THR A 21 12.57 -13.38 15.08
CA THR A 21 11.82 -14.36 14.30
C THR A 21 10.46 -14.61 14.95
N VAL A 22 9.40 -14.57 14.16
CA VAL A 22 8.03 -14.93 14.59
C VAL A 22 7.51 -16.02 13.68
N ALA A 23 7.15 -17.18 14.25
CA ALA A 23 6.54 -18.29 13.54
C ALA A 23 5.15 -18.56 14.13
N VAL A 24 4.13 -18.63 13.26
CA VAL A 24 2.75 -18.94 13.63
C VAL A 24 2.30 -20.12 12.79
N SER A 25 2.06 -21.27 13.41
CA SER A 25 1.74 -22.53 12.71
C SER A 25 0.28 -22.66 12.26
N ASN A 26 -0.57 -21.73 12.68
CA ASN A 26 -1.99 -21.69 12.32
C ASN A 26 -2.36 -20.28 11.89
N ASN A 27 -3.15 -19.55 12.68
CA ASN A 27 -3.66 -18.23 12.31
C ASN A 27 -3.05 -17.12 13.19
N ARG A 28 -2.77 -15.96 12.57
CA ARG A 28 -2.47 -14.71 13.27
C ARG A 28 -3.60 -13.72 12.98
N THR A 29 -4.20 -13.18 14.02
CA THR A 29 -5.19 -12.09 13.94
C THR A 29 -4.66 -10.91 14.75
N VAL A 30 -4.80 -9.70 14.22
CA VAL A 30 -4.38 -8.46 14.88
C VAL A 30 -5.51 -7.44 14.74
N THR A 31 -5.87 -6.81 15.85
CA THR A 31 -6.81 -5.68 15.89
C THR A 31 -6.09 -4.51 16.54
N VAL A 32 -6.04 -3.36 15.86
CA VAL A 32 -5.48 -2.11 16.37
C VAL A 32 -6.60 -1.08 16.38
N HIS A 33 -6.85 -0.46 17.54
CA HIS A 33 -7.96 0.47 17.73
C HIS A 33 -7.62 1.92 17.40
N ASN A 34 -6.33 2.25 17.30
CA ASN A 34 -5.82 3.55 16.89
C ASN A 34 -4.85 3.33 15.72
N ASP A 35 -3.64 3.88 15.79
CA ASP A 35 -2.66 3.86 14.70
C ASP A 35 -1.76 2.60 14.72
N ASP A 36 -1.44 2.09 13.53
CA ASP A 36 -0.40 1.06 13.31
C ASP A 36 0.67 1.64 12.38
N THR A 37 1.90 1.78 12.89
CA THR A 37 3.03 2.36 12.15
C THR A 37 4.16 1.35 12.04
N LEU A 38 4.64 1.13 10.80
CA LEU A 38 5.81 0.31 10.50
C LEU A 38 6.86 1.13 9.77
N THR A 39 8.06 1.21 10.35
CA THR A 39 9.23 1.84 9.73
C THR A 39 10.32 0.80 9.47
N VAL A 40 10.85 0.78 8.25
CA VAL A 40 12.04 0.01 7.86
C VAL A 40 13.10 1.00 7.40
N GLU A 41 13.99 1.41 8.32
CA GLU A 41 15.02 2.43 8.07
C GLU A 41 16.05 2.00 7.02
N LYS A 42 16.41 0.72 7.02
CA LYS A 42 17.43 0.15 6.13
C LYS A 42 17.04 -1.26 5.72
N GLY A 43 17.34 -1.62 4.47
CA GLY A 43 17.08 -2.94 3.91
C GLY A 43 15.77 -3.03 3.14
N ASN A 44 15.17 -4.22 3.09
CA ASN A 44 14.04 -4.54 2.23
C ASN A 44 12.86 -5.10 3.03
N ARG A 45 11.63 -4.79 2.59
CA ARG A 45 10.41 -5.49 3.02
C ARG A 45 9.95 -6.43 1.92
N LYS A 46 9.70 -7.69 2.26
CA LYS A 46 9.13 -8.70 1.35
C LYS A 46 7.93 -9.37 1.99
N THR A 47 6.83 -9.43 1.26
CA THR A 47 5.62 -10.19 1.61
C THR A 47 5.42 -11.30 0.57
N THR A 48 4.90 -12.45 0.98
CA THR A 48 4.57 -13.55 0.06
C THR A 48 3.36 -14.30 0.58
N VAL A 49 2.28 -14.27 -0.18
CA VAL A 49 1.09 -15.11 0.01
C VAL A 49 1.17 -16.22 -1.04
N LYS A 50 1.31 -17.47 -0.61
CA LYS A 50 1.54 -18.60 -1.54
C LYS A 50 0.24 -19.17 -2.10
N GLU A 51 -0.83 -19.09 -1.32
CA GLU A 51 -2.11 -19.68 -1.63
C GLU A 51 -3.20 -18.66 -1.29
N LYS A 52 -4.26 -18.64 -2.10
CA LYS A 52 -5.40 -17.73 -1.96
C LYS A 52 -5.01 -16.26 -2.17
N ASP A 53 -5.71 -15.35 -1.51
CA ASP A 53 -5.78 -13.94 -1.88
C ASP A 53 -5.12 -13.04 -0.82
N ASP A 54 -4.61 -11.88 -1.27
CA ASP A 54 -4.18 -10.76 -0.43
C ASP A 54 -5.13 -9.59 -0.68
N THR A 55 -5.87 -9.16 0.35
CA THR A 55 -6.94 -8.17 0.22
C THR A 55 -6.69 -6.99 1.14
N HIS A 56 -6.84 -5.78 0.58
CA HIS A 56 -6.77 -4.52 1.32
C HIS A 56 -8.07 -3.75 1.16
N GLU A 57 -8.65 -3.29 2.26
CA GLU A 57 -9.88 -2.49 2.29
C GLU A 57 -9.69 -1.27 3.18
N VAL A 58 -10.03 -0.09 2.66
CA VAL A 58 -10.07 1.18 3.42
C VAL A 58 -11.48 1.72 3.29
N THR A 59 -12.30 1.54 4.32
CA THR A 59 -13.72 1.91 4.29
C THR A 59 -13.92 3.42 4.30
N LEU A 60 -13.02 4.16 4.97
CA LEU A 60 -13.04 5.62 5.08
C LEU A 60 -11.63 6.16 4.90
N GLY A 61 -11.50 7.27 4.17
CA GLY A 61 -10.22 7.93 3.92
C GLY A 61 -9.57 7.54 2.59
N ASN A 62 -8.24 7.64 2.53
CA ASN A 62 -7.46 7.50 1.31
C ASN A 62 -6.38 6.42 1.44
N MET A 63 -6.04 5.75 0.34
CA MET A 63 -4.84 4.93 0.21
C MET A 63 -3.82 5.67 -0.68
N GLN A 64 -2.56 5.76 -0.24
CA GLN A 64 -1.49 6.42 -1.00
C GLN A 64 -0.23 5.54 -1.01
N VAL A 65 0.42 5.48 -2.17
CA VAL A 65 1.74 4.84 -2.35
C VAL A 65 2.68 5.88 -2.97
N SER A 66 3.87 6.06 -2.40
CA SER A 66 4.89 7.01 -2.87
C SER A 66 6.24 6.34 -3.00
N VAL A 67 6.87 6.47 -4.17
CA VAL A 67 8.20 5.91 -4.48
C VAL A 67 9.05 7.01 -5.14
N PRO A 68 9.62 7.96 -4.38
CA PRO A 68 10.14 9.22 -4.94
C PRO A 68 11.33 9.08 -5.90
N VAL A 69 12.16 8.04 -5.71
CA VAL A 69 13.41 7.85 -6.47
C VAL A 69 13.37 6.58 -7.33
N GLY A 70 12.53 5.62 -6.96
CA GLY A 70 12.45 4.32 -7.61
C GLY A 70 11.35 4.22 -8.66
N SER A 71 11.07 2.99 -9.08
CA SER A 71 9.94 2.65 -9.94
C SER A 71 8.85 1.92 -9.17
N TYR A 72 7.63 2.01 -9.68
CA TYR A 72 6.50 1.20 -9.24
C TYR A 72 6.04 0.33 -10.41
N THR A 73 6.07 -0.99 -10.23
CA THR A 73 5.72 -1.98 -11.26
C THR A 73 4.58 -2.86 -10.77
N LEU A 74 3.59 -3.08 -11.63
CA LEU A 74 2.52 -4.04 -11.43
C LEU A 74 2.58 -5.09 -12.53
N ASP A 75 2.90 -6.33 -12.14
CA ASP A 75 2.89 -7.49 -13.04
C ASP A 75 1.73 -8.40 -12.64
N ALA A 76 0.72 -8.48 -13.49
CA ALA A 76 -0.50 -9.23 -13.25
C ALA A 76 -1.06 -9.75 -14.58
N LYS A 77 -1.76 -10.90 -14.53
CA LYS A 77 -2.50 -11.41 -15.70
C LYS A 77 -3.57 -10.43 -16.19
N SER A 78 -4.19 -9.69 -15.26
CA SER A 78 -5.20 -8.66 -15.54
C SER A 78 -5.16 -7.58 -14.47
N VAL A 79 -5.34 -6.33 -14.86
CA VAL A 79 -5.45 -5.17 -13.96
C VAL A 79 -6.81 -4.51 -14.20
N SER A 80 -7.58 -4.32 -13.13
CA SER A 80 -8.85 -3.58 -13.16
C SER A 80 -8.73 -2.37 -12.24
N ILE A 81 -9.15 -1.20 -12.73
CA ILE A 81 -9.19 0.04 -11.97
C ILE A 81 -10.59 0.62 -12.14
N ASP A 82 -11.37 0.60 -11.08
CA ASP A 82 -12.73 1.15 -11.04
C ASP A 82 -12.74 2.42 -10.17
N GLY A 83 -12.84 3.57 -10.82
CA GLY A 83 -12.96 4.88 -10.19
C GLY A 83 -14.33 5.47 -10.48
N GLN A 84 -15.19 5.57 -9.47
CA GLN A 84 -16.57 6.05 -9.63
C GLN A 84 -16.65 7.52 -10.12
N ILE A 85 -15.67 8.34 -9.73
CA ILE A 85 -15.62 9.78 -10.05
C ILE A 85 -14.60 10.05 -11.16
N GLY A 86 -13.51 9.28 -11.20
CA GLY A 86 -12.54 9.35 -12.27
C GLY A 86 -11.28 8.56 -12.00
N VAL A 87 -10.48 8.36 -13.06
CA VAL A 87 -9.17 7.73 -13.02
C VAL A 87 -8.20 8.60 -13.80
N LYS A 88 -7.08 9.00 -13.17
CA LYS A 88 -6.09 9.88 -13.78
C LYS A 88 -4.70 9.27 -13.72
N ILE A 89 -4.01 9.29 -14.85
CA ILE A 89 -2.61 8.87 -15.00
C ILE A 89 -1.83 10.07 -15.53
N THR A 90 -0.75 10.44 -14.86
CA THR A 90 0.09 11.59 -15.21
C THR A 90 1.54 11.18 -15.38
N CYS A 91 2.22 11.73 -16.40
CA CYS A 91 3.65 11.57 -16.63
C CYS A 91 4.23 12.91 -17.11
N GLY A 92 4.86 13.65 -16.19
CA GLY A 92 5.33 15.00 -16.48
C GLY A 92 4.19 15.90 -16.98
N GLY A 93 4.34 16.44 -18.20
CA GLY A 93 3.33 17.28 -18.86
C GLY A 93 2.20 16.52 -19.57
N SER A 94 2.23 15.18 -19.60
CA SER A 94 1.22 14.36 -20.27
C SER A 94 0.26 13.71 -19.27
N SER A 95 -0.99 13.51 -19.67
CA SER A 95 -1.99 12.83 -18.85
C SER A 95 -3.05 12.08 -19.65
N ILE A 96 -3.63 11.07 -19.01
CA ILE A 96 -4.86 10.40 -19.42
C ILE A 96 -5.83 10.50 -18.24
N GLU A 97 -7.03 11.01 -18.48
CA GLU A 97 -8.06 11.20 -17.46
C GLU A 97 -9.39 10.64 -17.95
N LEU A 98 -9.91 9.63 -17.24
CA LEU A 98 -11.20 9.01 -17.48
C LEU A 98 -12.18 9.60 -16.48
N LEU A 99 -13.26 10.18 -16.98
CA LEU A 99 -14.39 10.69 -16.23
C LEU A 99 -15.67 9.97 -16.71
N PRO A 100 -16.77 9.99 -15.95
CA PRO A 100 -17.99 9.23 -16.29
C PRO A 100 -18.56 9.52 -17.69
N ALA A 101 -18.35 10.74 -18.22
CA ALA A 101 -18.89 11.16 -19.52
C ALA A 101 -17.82 11.41 -20.60
N MET A 102 -16.52 11.39 -20.26
CA MET A 102 -15.47 11.74 -21.21
C MET A 102 -14.12 11.12 -20.85
N ILE A 103 -13.30 10.90 -21.89
CA ILE A 103 -11.89 10.55 -21.74
C ILE A 103 -11.07 11.70 -22.33
N THR A 104 -10.15 12.24 -21.54
CA THR A 104 -9.23 13.31 -21.95
C THR A 104 -7.82 12.76 -22.05
N ILE A 105 -7.16 13.01 -23.18
CA ILE A 105 -5.74 12.68 -23.40
C ILE A 105 -5.01 13.99 -23.70
N THR A 106 -4.07 14.37 -22.85
CA THR A 106 -3.29 15.60 -23.00
C THR A 106 -1.82 15.26 -23.19
N SER A 107 -1.20 15.73 -24.27
CA SER A 107 0.23 15.58 -24.56
C SER A 107 0.65 16.52 -25.70
N PRO A 108 1.90 17.02 -25.76
CA PRO A 108 2.40 17.79 -26.91
C PRO A 108 2.29 17.04 -28.25
N LEU A 109 2.45 15.72 -28.21
CA LEU A 109 2.23 14.83 -29.34
C LEU A 109 1.45 13.61 -28.85
N VAL A 110 0.37 13.30 -29.55
CA VAL A 110 -0.43 12.09 -29.33
C VAL A 110 -0.37 11.27 -30.62
N LYS A 111 0.20 10.07 -30.55
CA LYS A 111 0.17 9.11 -31.64
C LYS A 111 -0.87 8.04 -31.31
N ILE A 112 -1.92 7.95 -32.12
CA ILE A 112 -2.89 6.87 -32.05
C ILE A 112 -2.60 5.94 -33.22
N ASN A 113 -2.15 4.72 -32.93
CA ASN A 113 -2.02 3.69 -33.95
C ASN A 113 -3.40 3.05 -34.12
N CYS A 114 -4.23 3.65 -34.98
CA CYS A 114 -5.46 3.04 -35.46
C CYS A 114 -5.17 2.06 -36.60
#